data_AF-A0A7G9A6R1-F1
#
_entry.id   AF-A0A7G9A6R1-F1
#
_cell.length_a   1.000
_cell.length_b   1.000
_cell.length_c   1.000
_cell.angle_alpha   90.00
_cell.angle_beta   90.00
_cell.angle_gamma   90.00
#
_symmetry.space_group_name_H-M   'P 1'
#
loop_
_entity.id
_entity.type
_entity.pdbx_description
1 polymer ?
#
loop_
_entity_poly.entity_id
_entity_poly.type
_entity_poly.pdbx_seq_one_letter_code
_entity_poly.pdbx_strand_id
1 'polypeptide(L)'
;MSDNFLPELKRAHDKLIQLNFADKAKSLLERHAKLHPLGFGACTRDVIRWGCPYVLKCQSGLPCGYFSLTGRLGEAEEASRRLSSKREEIIQLRKLTEMNPRFMLALKEQEEALIVLEALETDAIKAQGEKKLVSLISDDQNNPLCRVIERINEQMLIGKIPKTLADLFFIEQKRIERNNNG
;
A
#
# COMPACT_ATOMS: atom_id res chain seq x y z
N MET A 1 -12.74 -2.05 -7.71
CA MET A 1 -11.72 -3.12 -7.65
C MET A 1 -10.91 -3.09 -8.94
N SER A 2 -9.59 -3.33 -8.84
CA SER A 2 -8.74 -3.53 -10.02
C SER A 2 -9.25 -4.73 -10.85
N ASP A 3 -9.15 -4.67 -12.17
CA ASP A 3 -9.46 -5.80 -13.06
C ASP A 3 -8.57 -7.03 -12.80
N ASN A 4 -7.39 -6.80 -12.23
CA ASN A 4 -6.38 -7.84 -12.03
C ASN A 4 -6.50 -8.56 -10.66
N PHE A 5 -7.28 -8.03 -9.72
CA PHE A 5 -7.40 -8.58 -8.37
C PHE A 5 -8.77 -9.24 -8.17
N LEU A 6 -8.79 -10.58 -8.08
CA LEU A 6 -9.99 -11.41 -7.93
C LEU A 6 -11.06 -11.10 -9.00
N PRO A 7 -10.79 -11.39 -10.28
CA PRO A 7 -11.67 -11.00 -11.39
C PRO A 7 -13.07 -11.63 -11.28
N GLU A 8 -13.21 -12.81 -10.70
CA GLU A 8 -14.51 -13.44 -10.45
C GLU A 8 -15.33 -12.64 -9.43
N LEU A 9 -14.68 -12.14 -8.37
CA LEU A 9 -15.31 -11.32 -7.35
C LEU A 9 -15.74 -9.97 -7.94
N LYS A 10 -14.90 -9.35 -8.78
CA LYS A 10 -15.26 -8.12 -9.51
C LYS A 10 -16.48 -8.35 -10.41
N ARG A 11 -16.48 -9.42 -11.22
CA ARG A 11 -17.63 -9.75 -12.08
C ARG A 11 -18.91 -9.98 -11.28
N ALA A 12 -18.82 -10.67 -10.14
CA ALA A 12 -19.97 -10.88 -9.27
C ALA A 12 -20.48 -9.57 -8.65
N HIS A 13 -19.56 -8.70 -8.21
CA HIS A 13 -19.88 -7.37 -7.72
C HIS A 13 -20.56 -6.51 -8.80
N ASP A 14 -19.98 -6.43 -9.99
CA ASP A 14 -20.48 -5.58 -11.08
C ASP A 14 -21.86 -6.04 -11.57
N LYS A 15 -22.12 -7.36 -11.58
CA LYS A 15 -23.47 -7.92 -11.83
C LYS A 15 -24.48 -7.46 -10.77
N LEU A 16 -24.10 -7.43 -9.49
CA LEU A 16 -25.00 -6.97 -8.42
C LEU A 16 -25.30 -5.48 -8.52
N ILE A 17 -24.32 -4.68 -8.95
CA ILE A 17 -24.50 -3.25 -9.22
C ILE A 17 -25.43 -3.03 -10.41
N GLN A 18 -25.25 -3.77 -11.52
CA GLN A 18 -26.13 -3.71 -12.69
C GLN A 18 -27.58 -4.09 -12.35
N LEU A 19 -27.79 -4.95 -11.36
CA LEU A 19 -29.11 -5.36 -10.86
C LEU A 19 -29.67 -4.44 -9.74
N ASN A 20 -29.05 -3.28 -9.47
CA ASN A 20 -29.43 -2.32 -8.42
C ASN A 20 -29.44 -2.91 -6.98
N PHE A 21 -28.69 -3.98 -6.71
CA PHE A 21 -28.56 -4.56 -5.37
C PHE A 21 -27.30 -4.04 -4.64
N ALA A 22 -27.26 -2.73 -4.37
CA ALA A 22 -26.11 -2.08 -3.74
C ALA A 22 -25.72 -2.69 -2.38
N ASP A 23 -26.70 -3.04 -1.53
CA ASP A 23 -26.44 -3.64 -0.21
C ASP A 23 -25.82 -5.05 -0.32
N LYS A 24 -26.26 -5.84 -1.31
CA LYS A 24 -25.69 -7.18 -1.56
C LYS A 24 -24.29 -7.08 -2.15
N ALA A 25 -24.05 -6.10 -3.03
CA ALA A 25 -22.72 -5.80 -3.57
C ALA A 25 -21.76 -5.40 -2.44
N LYS A 26 -22.20 -4.52 -1.52
CA LYS A 26 -21.43 -4.13 -0.34
C LYS A 26 -21.15 -5.31 0.59
N SER A 27 -22.16 -6.12 0.92
CA SER A 27 -22.01 -7.31 1.74
C SER A 27 -21.10 -8.38 1.11
N LEU A 28 -21.09 -8.49 -0.22
CA LEU A 28 -20.16 -9.36 -0.94
C LEU A 28 -18.71 -8.91 -0.70
N LEU A 29 -18.44 -7.61 -0.83
CA LEU A 29 -17.11 -7.04 -0.59
C LEU A 29 -16.69 -7.23 0.87
N GLU A 30 -17.55 -6.89 1.84
CA GLU A 30 -17.24 -6.97 3.27
C GLU A 30 -16.88 -8.39 3.74
N ARG A 31 -17.50 -9.42 3.16
CA ARG A 31 -17.17 -10.82 3.43
C ARG A 31 -15.78 -11.23 2.94
N HIS A 32 -15.27 -10.58 1.90
CA HIS A 32 -13.98 -10.86 1.28
C HIS A 32 -12.93 -9.76 1.52
N ALA A 33 -13.25 -8.71 2.29
CA ALA A 33 -12.41 -7.54 2.51
C ALA A 33 -11.28 -7.75 3.53
N LYS A 34 -11.09 -8.96 4.05
CA LYS A 34 -10.02 -9.23 5.02
C LYS A 34 -8.68 -9.38 4.31
N LEU A 35 -8.01 -8.25 4.11
CA LEU A 35 -6.59 -8.20 3.77
C LEU A 35 -5.78 -8.12 5.05
N HIS A 36 -5.15 -9.22 5.42
CA HIS A 36 -4.21 -9.26 6.53
C HIS A 36 -2.85 -8.74 6.05
N PRO A 37 -2.30 -7.66 6.65
CA PRO A 37 -1.01 -7.11 6.25
C PRO A 37 0.12 -8.08 6.58
N LEU A 38 1.06 -8.27 5.65
CA LEU A 38 2.29 -9.03 5.87
C LEU A 38 3.50 -8.10 5.87
N GLY A 39 4.72 -8.67 6.02
CA GLY A 39 5.97 -7.90 5.97
C GLY A 39 6.07 -7.06 4.70
N PHE A 40 5.71 -7.65 3.56
CA PHE A 40 5.33 -6.94 2.34
C PHE A 40 4.07 -7.58 1.75
N GLY A 41 3.22 -6.82 1.06
CA GLY A 41 1.92 -7.28 0.58
C GLY A 41 0.90 -7.59 1.67
N ALA A 42 -0.15 -8.27 1.24
CA ALA A 42 -1.23 -8.72 2.11
C ALA A 42 -1.70 -10.12 1.75
N CYS A 43 -2.29 -10.79 2.73
CA CYS A 43 -2.95 -12.08 2.60
C CYS A 43 -4.46 -11.90 2.62
N THR A 44 -5.18 -12.55 1.71
CA THR A 44 -6.67 -12.57 1.73
C THR A 44 -7.25 -13.49 2.80
N ARG A 45 -6.40 -14.27 3.49
CA ARG A 45 -6.79 -15.05 4.67
C ARG A 45 -6.57 -14.27 5.96
N ASP A 46 -7.42 -14.56 6.94
CA ASP A 46 -7.27 -14.09 8.32
C ASP A 46 -6.20 -14.90 9.05
N VAL A 47 -4.93 -14.57 8.78
CA VAL A 47 -3.75 -15.29 9.30
C VAL A 47 -3.64 -15.17 10.82
N ILE A 48 -4.06 -14.05 11.42
CA ILE A 48 -4.03 -13.87 12.90
C ILE A 48 -4.91 -14.92 13.57
N ARG A 49 -6.09 -15.17 13.01
CA ARG A 49 -7.07 -16.06 13.64
C ARG A 49 -6.76 -17.54 13.40
N TRP A 50 -6.29 -17.89 12.20
CA TRP A 50 -6.18 -19.31 11.78
C TRP A 50 -4.76 -19.78 11.50
N GLY A 51 -3.78 -18.88 11.57
CA GLY A 51 -2.42 -19.14 11.12
C GLY A 51 -2.31 -19.26 9.59
N CYS A 52 -1.07 -19.31 9.10
CA CYS A 52 -0.80 -19.61 7.70
C CYS A 52 -0.56 -21.12 7.57
N PRO A 53 -1.35 -21.88 6.77
CA PRO A 53 -1.10 -23.31 6.57
C PRO A 53 0.20 -23.58 5.80
N TYR A 54 0.74 -22.56 5.12
CA TYR A 54 1.96 -22.64 4.31
C TYR A 54 3.12 -21.87 4.93
N VAL A 55 3.06 -21.56 6.24
CA VAL A 55 4.14 -20.92 7.00
C VAL A 55 4.69 -19.66 6.30
N LEU A 56 3.78 -18.84 5.76
CA LEU A 56 4.10 -17.58 5.07
C LEU A 56 5.11 -17.73 3.92
N LYS A 57 5.12 -18.86 3.20
CA LYS A 57 6.02 -19.10 2.05
C LYS A 57 6.04 -17.97 1.00
N CYS A 58 4.95 -17.23 0.86
CA CYS A 58 4.88 -16.05 -0.01
C CYS A 58 5.89 -14.96 0.36
N GLN A 59 6.22 -14.83 1.64
CA GLN A 59 7.22 -13.87 2.12
C GLN A 59 8.65 -14.26 1.73
N SER A 60 8.85 -15.48 1.23
CA SER A 60 10.14 -16.00 0.75
C SER A 60 10.22 -16.08 -0.78
N GLY A 61 9.19 -15.60 -1.50
CA GLY A 61 9.12 -15.68 -2.96
C GLY A 61 8.40 -16.91 -3.50
N LEU A 62 7.88 -17.81 -2.66
CA LEU A 62 7.17 -18.98 -3.16
C LEU A 62 5.71 -18.64 -3.53
N PRO A 63 5.17 -19.22 -4.62
CA PRO A 63 3.84 -18.89 -5.11
C PRO A 63 2.75 -19.22 -4.10
N CYS A 64 1.83 -18.27 -3.90
CA CYS A 64 0.71 -18.37 -2.99
C CYS A 64 -0.51 -17.64 -3.55
N GLY A 65 -1.62 -18.36 -3.79
CA GLY A 65 -2.85 -17.78 -4.32
C GLY A 65 -3.61 -16.85 -3.38
N TYR A 66 -3.18 -16.73 -2.12
CA TYR A 66 -3.77 -15.81 -1.15
C TYR A 66 -2.96 -14.52 -0.98
N PHE A 67 -1.77 -14.44 -1.58
CA PHE A 67 -0.88 -13.29 -1.46
C PHE A 67 -1.13 -12.28 -2.58
N SER A 68 -1.08 -10.99 -2.27
CA SER A 68 -1.13 -9.93 -3.27
C SER A 68 -0.40 -8.69 -2.79
N LEU A 69 0.20 -7.95 -3.72
CA LEU A 69 0.77 -6.64 -3.44
C LEU A 69 -0.34 -5.62 -3.19
N THR A 70 -0.06 -4.66 -2.32
CA THR A 70 -1.02 -3.61 -1.93
C THR A 70 -0.69 -2.24 -2.54
N GLY A 71 0.54 -2.09 -3.06
CA GLY A 71 1.17 -0.82 -3.42
C GLY A 71 1.47 0.07 -2.20
N ARG A 72 1.52 -0.48 -0.98
CA ARG A 72 1.81 0.33 0.21
C ARG A 72 3.20 0.95 0.10
N LEU A 73 3.37 2.16 0.63
CA LEU A 73 4.70 2.77 0.73
C LEU A 73 5.64 1.85 1.54
N GLY A 74 6.88 1.69 1.10
CA GLY A 74 7.83 0.75 1.71
C GLY A 74 7.77 -0.66 1.10
N GLU A 75 6.75 -1.00 0.31
CA GLU A 75 6.59 -2.34 -0.25
C GLU A 75 7.61 -2.67 -1.34
N ALA A 76 8.00 -1.67 -2.15
CA ALA A 76 9.02 -1.83 -3.18
C ALA A 76 10.42 -1.98 -2.55
N GLU A 77 10.76 -1.12 -1.59
CA GLU A 77 12.04 -1.13 -0.89
C GLU A 77 12.26 -2.46 -0.16
N GLU A 78 11.20 -2.97 0.45
CA GLU A 78 11.22 -4.21 1.19
C GLU A 78 11.20 -5.45 0.26
N ALA A 79 10.64 -5.34 -0.95
CA ALA A 79 10.80 -6.35 -2.01
C ALA A 79 12.25 -6.39 -2.53
N SER A 80 12.85 -5.23 -2.81
CA SER A 80 14.27 -5.11 -3.22
C SER A 80 15.21 -5.69 -2.17
N ARG A 81 14.97 -5.40 -0.88
CA ARG A 81 15.77 -5.98 0.22
C ARG A 81 15.70 -7.50 0.21
N ARG A 82 14.51 -8.09 0.12
CA ARG A 82 14.33 -9.55 0.10
C ARG A 82 14.99 -10.19 -1.11
N LEU A 83 14.90 -9.55 -2.25
CA LEU A 83 15.51 -9.99 -3.50
C LEU A 83 17.04 -9.98 -3.42
N SER A 84 17.63 -8.95 -2.81
CA SER A 84 19.08 -8.93 -2.52
C SER A 84 19.49 -10.10 -1.64
N SER A 85 18.79 -10.32 -0.52
CA SER A 85 19.08 -11.45 0.38
C SER A 85 18.91 -12.81 -0.32
N LYS A 86 17.88 -12.96 -1.15
CA LYS A 86 17.64 -14.19 -1.92
C LYS A 86 18.77 -14.49 -2.91
N ARG A 87 19.31 -13.46 -3.58
CA ARG A 87 20.46 -13.63 -4.50
C ARG A 87 21.69 -14.14 -3.75
N GLU A 88 21.96 -13.62 -2.57
CA GLU A 88 23.05 -14.08 -1.70
C GLU A 88 22.86 -15.54 -1.26
N GLU A 89 21.63 -15.91 -0.82
CA GLU A 89 21.27 -17.28 -0.46
C GLU A 89 21.52 -18.27 -1.61
N ILE A 90 21.10 -17.91 -2.83
CA ILE A 90 21.26 -18.77 -4.02
C ILE A 90 22.74 -18.98 -4.35
N ILE A 91 23.59 -17.95 -4.23
CA ILE A 91 25.03 -18.09 -4.46
C ILE A 91 25.63 -19.12 -3.50
N GLN A 92 25.26 -19.10 -2.23
CA GLN A 92 25.74 -20.08 -1.25
C GLN A 92 25.18 -21.48 -1.56
N LEU A 93 23.89 -21.57 -1.92
CA LEU A 93 23.25 -22.83 -2.23
C LEU A 93 23.83 -23.50 -3.50
N ARG A 94 24.26 -22.71 -4.49
CA ARG A 94 24.97 -23.20 -5.68
C ARG A 94 26.30 -23.88 -5.30
N LYS A 95 27.11 -23.24 -4.45
CA LYS A 95 28.36 -23.82 -3.93
C LYS A 95 28.12 -25.13 -3.18
N LEU A 96 27.07 -25.17 -2.35
CA LEU A 96 26.69 -26.38 -1.62
C LEU A 96 26.22 -27.50 -2.56
N THR A 97 25.53 -27.14 -3.64
CA THR A 97 25.04 -28.09 -4.64
C THR A 97 26.18 -28.69 -5.47
N GLU A 98 27.22 -27.92 -5.77
CA GLU A 98 28.45 -28.41 -6.40
C GLU A 98 29.15 -29.48 -5.53
N MET A 99 29.16 -29.28 -4.21
CA MET A 99 29.74 -30.25 -3.26
C MET A 99 28.83 -31.46 -3.02
N ASN A 100 27.51 -31.28 -3.07
CA ASN A 100 26.54 -32.33 -2.81
C ASN A 100 25.29 -32.17 -3.71
N PRO A 101 25.16 -33.00 -4.76
CA PRO A 101 24.05 -32.94 -5.71
C PRO A 101 22.65 -33.12 -5.10
N ARG A 102 22.53 -33.59 -3.86
CA ARG A 102 21.24 -33.74 -3.16
C ARG A 102 20.51 -32.41 -2.96
N PHE A 103 21.22 -31.28 -2.99
CA PHE A 103 20.62 -29.95 -2.87
C PHE A 103 20.03 -29.40 -4.17
N MET A 104 20.14 -30.11 -5.29
CA MET A 104 19.69 -29.63 -6.61
C MET A 104 18.19 -29.26 -6.64
N LEU A 105 17.33 -30.03 -5.96
CA LEU A 105 15.91 -29.71 -5.87
C LEU A 105 15.68 -28.39 -5.12
N ALA A 106 16.33 -28.22 -3.97
CA ALA A 106 16.23 -27.00 -3.18
C ALA A 106 16.76 -25.79 -3.96
N LEU A 107 17.86 -25.95 -4.71
CA LEU A 107 18.39 -24.89 -5.57
C LEU A 107 17.37 -24.44 -6.61
N LYS A 108 16.73 -25.39 -7.30
CA LYS A 108 15.70 -25.09 -8.29
C LYS A 108 14.52 -24.33 -7.68
N GLU A 109 14.02 -24.76 -6.53
CA GLU A 109 12.94 -24.07 -5.82
C GLU A 109 13.32 -22.62 -5.42
N GLN A 110 14.57 -22.39 -5.01
CA GLN A 110 15.03 -21.03 -4.69
C GLN A 110 15.18 -20.16 -5.94
N GLU A 111 15.62 -20.72 -7.06
CA GLU A 111 15.68 -20.01 -8.34
C GLU A 111 14.29 -19.63 -8.85
N GLU A 112 13.29 -20.51 -8.71
CA GLU A 112 11.89 -20.17 -8.98
C GLU A 112 11.38 -19.05 -8.06
N ALA A 113 11.74 -19.09 -6.77
CA ALA A 113 11.38 -18.04 -5.82
C ALA A 113 12.04 -16.68 -6.16
N LEU A 114 13.25 -16.68 -6.73
CA LEU A 114 13.92 -15.46 -7.19
C LEU A 114 13.13 -14.79 -8.33
N ILE A 115 12.70 -15.57 -9.32
CA ILE A 115 11.91 -15.07 -10.46
C ILE A 115 10.61 -14.41 -9.97
N VAL A 116 9.95 -15.04 -8.99
CA VAL A 116 8.73 -14.47 -8.38
C VAL A 116 9.03 -13.15 -7.67
N LEU A 117 10.12 -13.07 -6.90
CA LEU A 117 10.50 -11.82 -6.22
C LEU A 117 10.86 -10.70 -7.19
N GLU A 118 11.52 -11.02 -8.31
CA GLU A 118 11.87 -10.06 -9.38
C GLU A 118 10.60 -9.47 -10.02
N ALA A 119 9.60 -10.32 -10.29
CA ALA A 119 8.30 -9.87 -10.78
C ALA A 119 7.58 -8.97 -9.75
N LEU A 120 7.57 -9.38 -8.48
CA LEU A 120 6.93 -8.63 -7.41
C LEU A 120 7.60 -7.27 -7.15
N GLU A 121 8.92 -7.19 -7.22
CA GLU A 121 9.66 -5.92 -7.12
C GLU A 121 9.28 -4.98 -8.26
N THR A 122 9.29 -5.48 -9.50
CA THR A 122 8.94 -4.69 -10.69
C THR A 122 7.52 -4.12 -10.59
N ASP A 123 6.56 -4.96 -10.18
CA ASP A 123 5.18 -4.55 -9.97
C ASP A 123 5.03 -3.56 -8.81
N ALA A 124 5.77 -3.74 -7.72
CA ALA A 124 5.75 -2.84 -6.58
C ALA A 124 6.30 -1.45 -6.93
N ILE A 125 7.41 -1.38 -7.68
CA ILE A 125 7.99 -0.12 -8.17
C ILE A 125 7.00 0.59 -9.10
N LYS A 126 6.39 -0.14 -10.03
CA LYS A 126 5.37 0.42 -10.94
C LYS A 126 4.18 0.96 -10.17
N ALA A 127 3.64 0.18 -9.22
CA ALA A 127 2.52 0.59 -8.39
C ALA A 127 2.85 1.78 -7.49
N GLN A 128 4.10 1.96 -7.07
CA GLN A 128 4.56 3.15 -6.35
C GLN A 128 4.66 4.36 -7.26
N GLY A 129 5.20 4.22 -8.47
CA GLY A 129 5.34 5.30 -9.45
C GLY A 129 4.00 5.87 -9.94
N GLU A 130 2.95 5.04 -10.01
CA GLU A 130 1.59 5.47 -10.38
C GLU A 130 0.89 6.26 -9.25
N LYS A 131 1.38 6.20 -8.00
CA LYS A 131 0.77 6.88 -6.87
C LYS A 131 1.22 8.34 -6.84
N LYS A 132 0.29 9.25 -7.13
CA LYS A 132 0.51 10.69 -6.99
C LYS A 132 0.70 11.04 -5.51
N LEU A 133 1.86 11.60 -5.17
CA LEU A 133 2.08 12.23 -3.87
C LEU A 133 1.18 13.47 -3.77
N VAL A 134 0.29 13.48 -2.78
CA VAL A 134 -0.50 14.66 -2.42
C VAL A 134 0.14 15.23 -1.17
N SER A 135 0.85 16.36 -1.32
CA SER A 135 1.35 17.08 -0.15
C SER A 135 0.18 17.81 0.53
N LEU A 136 0.13 17.75 1.86
CA LEU A 136 -0.82 18.54 2.66
C LEU A 136 -0.45 20.03 2.69
N ILE A 137 0.81 20.34 2.41
CA ILE A 137 1.39 21.68 2.38
C ILE A 137 2.17 21.77 1.06
N SER A 138 1.51 22.14 -0.03
CA SER A 138 2.18 22.50 -1.28
C SER A 138 1.71 23.85 -1.78
N ASP A 139 2.63 24.55 -2.44
CA ASP A 139 2.35 25.80 -3.15
C ASP A 139 1.71 25.55 -4.53
N ASP A 140 1.32 24.31 -4.82
CA ASP A 140 0.59 23.93 -6.02
C ASP A 140 -0.87 24.43 -5.93
N GLN A 141 -1.23 25.38 -6.79
CA GLN A 141 -2.58 25.94 -6.87
C GLN A 141 -3.65 24.91 -7.27
N ASN A 142 -3.25 23.78 -7.86
CA ASN A 142 -4.16 22.67 -8.20
C ASN A 142 -4.36 21.69 -7.03
N ASN A 143 -3.74 21.93 -5.87
CA ASN A 143 -3.98 21.13 -4.67
C ASN A 143 -5.38 21.41 -4.12
N PRO A 144 -6.25 20.40 -3.93
CA PRO A 144 -7.58 20.60 -3.32
C PRO A 144 -7.52 21.21 -1.91
N LEU A 145 -6.35 21.17 -1.26
CA LEU A 145 -6.10 21.74 0.07
C LEU A 145 -5.47 23.15 0.05
N CYS A 146 -5.26 23.77 -1.13
CA CYS A 146 -4.63 25.10 -1.27
C CYS A 146 -5.31 26.16 -0.38
N ARG A 147 -6.65 26.17 -0.33
CA ARG A 147 -7.44 27.07 0.53
C ARG A 147 -7.14 26.91 2.03
N VAL A 148 -6.83 25.68 2.47
CA VAL A 148 -6.50 25.39 3.87
C VAL A 148 -5.11 25.94 4.19
N ILE A 149 -4.18 25.85 3.25
CA ILE A 149 -2.81 26.36 3.39
C ILE A 149 -2.81 27.89 3.42
N GLU A 150 -3.54 28.56 2.52
CA GLU A 150 -3.73 30.02 2.54
C GLU A 150 -4.23 30.49 3.90
N ARG A 151 -5.26 29.82 4.43
CA ARG A 151 -5.81 30.11 5.75
C ARG A 151 -4.78 29.92 6.87
N ILE A 152 -3.93 28.89 6.80
CA ILE A 152 -2.87 28.62 7.79
C ILE A 152 -1.78 29.70 7.71
N ASN A 153 -1.36 30.08 6.49
CA ASN A 153 -0.38 31.14 6.27
C ASN A 153 -0.88 32.50 6.80
N GLU A 154 -2.15 32.82 6.58
CA GLU A 154 -2.80 33.99 7.18
C GLU A 154 -2.81 33.95 8.71
N GLN A 155 -3.07 32.77 9.31
CA GLN A 155 -3.02 32.61 10.77
C GLN A 155 -1.60 32.84 11.30
N MET A 156 -0.57 32.38 10.60
CA MET A 156 0.82 32.63 10.96
C MET A 156 1.17 34.13 10.86
N LEU A 157 0.63 34.85 9.87
CA LEU A 157 0.81 36.30 9.74
C LEU A 157 0.19 37.11 10.90
N ILE A 158 -0.86 36.57 11.55
CA ILE A 158 -1.48 37.19 12.75
C ILE A 158 -0.61 36.94 14.00
N GLY A 159 0.38 36.02 13.93
CA GLY A 159 1.35 35.77 14.99
C GLY A 159 0.79 35.09 16.23
N LYS A 160 -0.45 34.56 16.16
CA LYS A 160 -1.14 33.94 17.29
C LYS A 160 -1.56 32.52 16.96
N ILE A 161 -1.01 31.54 17.68
CA ILE A 161 -1.42 30.14 17.60
C ILE A 161 -2.65 29.96 18.50
N PRO A 162 -3.82 29.55 17.96
CA PRO A 162 -5.03 29.44 18.75
C PRO A 162 -4.94 28.27 19.73
N LYS A 163 -5.03 28.56 21.03
CA LYS A 163 -5.12 27.55 22.09
C LYS A 163 -6.51 27.49 22.73
N THR A 164 -7.28 28.57 22.58
CA THR A 164 -8.63 28.73 23.14
C THR A 164 -9.62 29.21 22.08
N LEU A 165 -10.91 29.06 22.36
CA LEU A 165 -11.99 29.62 21.53
C LEU A 165 -11.87 31.14 21.36
N ALA A 166 -11.48 31.86 22.41
CA ALA A 166 -11.25 33.31 22.35
C ALA A 166 -10.14 33.68 21.35
N ASP A 167 -9.11 32.85 21.22
CA ASP A 167 -8.04 33.07 20.25
C ASP A 167 -8.53 32.92 18.81
N LEU A 168 -9.44 31.98 18.55
CA LEU A 168 -10.06 31.81 17.24
C LEU A 168 -10.89 33.03 16.85
N PHE A 169 -11.72 33.55 17.76
CA PHE A 169 -12.50 34.76 17.53
C PHE A 169 -11.60 35.99 17.32
N PHE A 170 -10.51 36.11 18.07
CA PHE A 170 -9.54 37.19 17.90
C PHE A 170 -8.88 37.17 16.50
N ILE A 171 -8.47 35.99 16.04
CA ILE A 171 -7.89 35.78 14.71
C ILE A 171 -8.91 36.20 13.63
N GLU A 172 -10.16 35.77 13.78
CA GLU A 172 -11.22 36.08 12.80
C GLU A 172 -11.55 37.57 12.75
N GLN A 173 -11.62 38.23 13.91
CA GLN A 173 -11.81 39.68 13.99
C GLN A 173 -10.68 40.44 13.29
N LYS A 174 -9.43 40.00 13.48
CA LYS A 174 -8.26 40.60 12.81
C LYS A 174 -8.28 40.43 11.29
N ARG A 175 -8.83 39.33 10.78
CA ARG A 175 -9.04 39.14 9.33
C ARG A 175 -10.06 40.11 8.77
N ILE A 176 -11.18 40.28 9.46
CA ILE A 176 -12.26 41.21 9.05
C ILE A 176 -11.72 42.66 9.01
N GLU A 177 -10.99 43.08 10.03
CA GLU A 177 -10.37 44.42 10.09
C GLU A 177 -9.39 44.67 8.93
N ARG A 178 -8.68 43.63 8.48
CA ARG A 178 -7.70 43.74 7.39
C ARG A 178 -8.37 43.81 6.02
N ASN A 179 -9.44 43.05 5.81
CA ASN A 179 -10.23 43.07 4.57
C ASN A 179 -11.04 44.37 4.40
N ASN A 180 -11.38 45.07 5.48
CA ASN A 180 -12.10 46.35 5.42
C ASN A 180 -11.19 47.57 5.20
N ASN A 181 -9.87 47.41 5.34
CA ASN A 181 -8.87 48.48 5.23
C ASN A 181 -8.02 48.41 3.95
N GLY A 182 -8.38 47.53 3.01
CA GLY A 182 -7.80 47.42 1.66
C GLY A 182 -8.86 47.68 0.61
#